data_AF-A0A962H5X0-F1
#
_entry.id   AF-A0A962H5X0-F1
#
_cell.length_a   1.000
_cell.length_b   1.000
_cell.length_c   1.000
_cell.angle_alpha   90.00
_cell.angle_beta   90.00
_cell.angle_gamma   90.00
#
_symmetry.space_group_name_H-M   'P 1'
#
loop_
_entity.id
_entity.type
_entity.pdbx_description
1 polymer ?
#
loop_
_entity_poly.entity_id
_entity_poly.type
_entity_poly.pdbx_seq_one_letter_code
_entity_poly.pdbx_strand_id
1 'polypeptide(L)' 'LIVRKSTCWGLCWNSDDDAKVTIEAGAEVRGKIRFEHGGTLRVHQLAKIGPVEGVEPQRFGNAERE' A
#
# COMPACT_ATOMS: atom_id res chain seq x y z
N LEU A 1 -8.34 3.24 -4.39
CA LEU A 1 -6.91 3.49 -4.71
C LEU A 1 -6.44 2.35 -5.60
N ILE A 2 -5.95 2.64 -6.80
CA ILE A 2 -5.32 1.63 -7.67
C ILE A 2 -3.84 1.92 -7.68
N VAL A 3 -3.04 0.94 -7.27
CA VAL A 3 -1.58 1.01 -7.27
C VAL A 3 -1.10 0.19 -8.46
N ARG A 4 -0.70 0.90 -9.52
CA ARG A 4 -0.21 0.31 -10.76
C ARG A 4 1.21 0.79 -11.02
N LYS A 5 2.11 -0.16 -11.32
CA LYS A 5 3.42 0.15 -11.88
C LYS A 5 3.23 0.57 -13.34
N SER A 6 3.75 1.73 -13.71
CA SER A 6 3.70 2.22 -15.09
C SER A 6 4.45 1.23 -16.00
N THR A 7 3.75 0.58 -16.92
CA THR A 7 4.37 -0.22 -17.99
C THR A 7 5.04 0.72 -18.99
N CYS A 8 6.31 1.07 -18.74
CA CYS A 8 7.12 1.84 -19.68
C CYS A 8 7.64 0.93 -20.80
N TRP A 9 7.25 1.22 -22.05
CA TRP A 9 7.80 0.60 -23.25
C TRP A 9 9.22 1.13 -23.52
N GLY A 10 10.25 0.40 -23.07
CA GLY A 10 11.56 0.41 -23.72
C GLY A 10 12.76 1.01 -22.96
N LEU A 11 12.57 1.79 -21.89
CA LEU A 11 13.68 2.56 -21.29
C LEU A 11 13.82 2.53 -19.76
N CYS A 12 12.99 1.79 -19.03
CA CYS A 12 13.19 1.60 -17.59
C CYS A 12 14.00 0.33 -17.33
N TRP A 13 15.31 0.42 -17.52
CA TRP A 13 16.22 -0.59 -16.99
C TRP A 13 16.20 -0.48 -15.46
N ASN A 14 15.76 -1.56 -14.80
CA ASN A 14 16.17 -1.91 -13.44
C ASN A 14 15.60 -1.15 -12.23
N SER A 15 14.32 -0.79 -12.22
CA SER A 15 13.60 -0.73 -10.93
C SER A 15 12.56 -1.82 -10.91
N ASP A 16 13.01 -3.03 -10.56
CA ASP A 16 12.16 -4.12 -10.04
C ASP A 16 11.64 -3.80 -8.62
N ASP A 17 11.78 -2.55 -8.17
CA ASP A 17 11.23 -2.10 -6.91
C ASP A 17 9.71 -2.29 -6.89
N ASP A 18 9.28 -3.20 -6.02
CA ASP A 18 7.91 -3.37 -5.60
C ASP A 18 7.33 -2.03 -5.13
N ALA A 19 6.06 -1.77 -5.47
CA ALA A 19 5.37 -0.57 -5.02
C ALA A 19 5.23 -0.57 -3.50
N LYS A 20 5.80 0.45 -2.84
CA LYS A 20 5.72 0.63 -1.38
C LYS A 20 4.72 1.73 -1.06
N VAL A 21 3.64 1.37 -0.37
CA VAL A 21 2.61 2.31 0.08
C VAL A 21 2.54 2.26 1.59
N THR A 22 2.61 3.43 2.23
CA THR A 22 2.43 3.58 3.68
C THR A 22 1.20 4.45 3.94
N ILE A 23 0.29 3.95 4.78
CA ILE A 23 -0.88 4.68 5.27
C ILE A 23 -0.62 5.01 6.73
N GLU A 24 -0.44 6.29 7.03
CA GLU A 24 -0.09 6.80 8.36
C GLU A 24 -1.29 6.93 9.31
N ALA A 25 -1.01 7.20 10.58
CA ALA A 25 -2.02 7.39 11.63
C ALA A 25 -3.09 8.43 11.23
N GLY A 26 -4.35 8.16 11.58
CA GLY A 26 -5.46 9.09 11.33
C GLY A 26 -5.96 9.13 9.89
N ALA A 27 -5.30 8.46 8.95
CA ALA A 27 -5.76 8.37 7.56
C ALA A 27 -6.96 7.41 7.42
N GLU A 28 -7.90 7.77 6.55
CA GLU A 28 -9.05 6.94 6.19
C GLU A 28 -9.12 6.76 4.67
N VAL A 29 -8.95 5.52 4.21
CA VAL A 29 -9.15 5.12 2.82
C VAL A 29 -10.41 4.28 2.73
N ARG A 30 -11.55 4.89 2.40
CA ARG A 30 -12.86 4.18 2.35
C ARG A 30 -13.02 3.25 1.16
N GLY A 31 -12.33 3.56 0.06
CA GLY A 31 -12.41 2.77 -1.17
C GLY A 31 -11.52 1.53 -1.14
N LYS A 32 -11.78 0.61 -2.07
CA LYS A 32 -10.92 -0.56 -2.32
C LYS A 32 -9.49 -0.14 -2.68
N ILE A 33 -8.50 -0.84 -2.13
CA ILE A 33 -7.08 -0.72 -2.46
C ILE A 33 -6.69 -1.95 -3.28
N ARG A 34 -6.21 -1.74 -4.51
CA ARG A 34 -5.83 -2.84 -5.41
C ARG A 34 -4.40 -2.66 -5.90
N PHE A 35 -3.59 -3.69 -5.73
CA PHE A 35 -2.23 -3.80 -6.27
C PHE A 35 -2.26 -4.76 -7.47
N GLU A 36 -1.84 -4.28 -8.64
CA GLU A 36 -1.86 -5.09 -9.86
C GLU A 36 -0.56 -5.88 -10.09
N HIS A 37 0.57 -5.46 -9.50
CA HIS A 37 1.91 -6.00 -9.78
C HIS A 37 2.75 -6.25 -8.53
N GLY A 38 2.16 -6.86 -7.47
CA GLY A 38 2.86 -7.06 -6.20
C GLY A 38 3.19 -5.74 -5.49
N GLY A 39 3.65 -5.80 -4.24
CA GLY A 39 3.93 -4.60 -3.47
C GLY A 39 3.96 -4.79 -1.97
N THR A 40 4.38 -3.75 -1.26
CA THR A 40 4.33 -3.68 0.20
C THR A 40 3.32 -2.60 0.60
N LEU A 41 2.28 -3.01 1.32
CA LEU A 41 1.32 -2.10 1.94
C LEU A 41 1.55 -2.07 3.45
N ARG A 42 2.02 -0.95 3.98
CA ARG A 42 2.17 -0.69 5.42
C ARG A 42 1.02 0.17 5.90
N VAL A 43 0.36 -0.21 6.98
CA VAL A 43 -0.83 0.48 7.48
C VAL A 43 -0.69 0.74 8.97
N HIS A 44 -0.78 1.99 9.38
CA HIS A 44 -0.76 2.34 10.78
C HIS A 44 -1.97 1.72 11.50
N GLN A 45 -1.84 1.28 12.75
CA GLN A 45 -2.93 0.66 13.50
C GLN A 45 -4.16 1.58 13.64
N LEU A 46 -3.92 2.89 13.81
CA LEU A 46 -4.96 3.91 13.88
C LEU A 46 -5.55 4.32 12.51
N ALA A 47 -5.07 3.74 11.40
CA ALA A 47 -5.59 4.01 10.07
C ALA A 47 -6.77 3.08 9.73
N LYS A 48 -7.76 3.64 9.03
CA LYS A 48 -8.91 2.92 8.51
C LYS A 48 -8.72 2.69 7.03
N ILE A 49 -8.83 1.43 6.59
CA ILE A 49 -8.72 1.06 5.18
C ILE A 49 -9.93 0.23 4.78
N GLY A 50 -10.35 0.41 3.54
CA GLY A 50 -11.29 -0.46 2.85
C GLY A 50 -10.64 -1.79 2.46
N PRO A 51 -11.34 -2.62 1.68
CA PRO A 51 -10.84 -3.92 1.26
C PRO A 51 -9.55 -3.79 0.44
N VAL A 52 -8.60 -4.71 0.68
CA VAL A 52 -7.31 -4.79 0.00
C VAL A 52 -7.29 -6.02 -0.92
N GLU A 53 -6.79 -5.87 -2.14
CA GLU A 53 -6.58 -6.96 -3.10
C GLU A 53 -5.16 -6.89 -3.69
N GLY A 54 -4.52 -8.05 -3.85
CA GLY A 54 -3.23 -8.21 -4.53
C GLY A 54 -2.01 -8.16 -3.60
N VAL A 55 -2.17 -7.72 -2.34
CA VAL A 55 -1.12 -7.73 -1.31
C VAL A 55 -1.74 -7.91 0.08
N GLU A 56 -0.92 -8.36 1.03
CA GLU A 56 -1.30 -8.44 2.44
C GLU A 56 -0.89 -7.16 3.20
N PRO A 57 -1.82 -6.45 3.84
CA PRO A 57 -1.50 -5.23 4.59
C PRO A 57 -0.71 -5.55 5.87
N GLN A 58 0.46 -4.94 6.00
CA GLN A 58 1.31 -5.04 7.20
C GLN A 58 0.96 -3.92 8.16
N ARG A 59 0.31 -4.27 9.28
CA ARG A 59 -0.01 -3.28 10.31
C ARG A 59 1.22 -2.91 11.15
N PHE A 60 1.42 -1.63 11.38
CA PHE A 60 2.51 -1.10 12.20
C PHE A 60 2.01 0.01 13.14
N GLY A 61 2.81 0.33 14.14
CA GLY A 61 2.45 1.25 15.22
C GLY A 61 2.19 0.47 16.50
N ASN A 62 2.58 1.08 17.61
CA ASN A 62 2.30 0.54 18.93
C ASN A 62 0.83 0.86 19.22
N ALA A 63 0.07 -0.10 19.73
CA ALA A 63 -1.19 0.23 20.38
C ALA A 63 -0.81 0.98 21.65
N GLU A 64 -0.62 2.29 21.56
CA GLU A 64 -0.40 3.12 22.74
C GLU A 64 -1.68 2.99 23.56
N ARG A 65 -1.58 2.19 24.63
CA ARG A 65 -2.53 2.16 25.72
C ARG A 65 -2.42 3.52 26.40
N GLU A 66 -3.37 4.39 26.14
CA GLU A 66 -3.71 5.51 27.02
C GLU A 66 -4.81 5.08 27.99
#